data_AF-A0AAD5G8L5-F1
#
_entry.id   AF-A0AAD5G8L5-F1
#
_cell.length_a   1.000
_cell.length_b   1.000
_cell.length_c   1.000
_cell.angle_alpha   90.00
_cell.angle_beta   90.00
_cell.angle_gamma   90.00
#
_symmetry.space_group_name_H-M   'P 1'
#
loop_
_entity.id
_entity.type
_entity.pdbx_description
1 polymer ?
#
loop_
_entity_poly.entity_id
_entity_poly.type
_entity_poly.pdbx_seq_one_letter_code
_entity_poly.pdbx_strand_id
1 'polypeptide(L)'
;MFSSRIINKHNFNAVISTSSHVFGCPYLVPSCRNCREFSIMEGGNIHPDSQKTYQVVVAATRDMGIGKNGKLPWKLPSDLKFFKEITTSTSDPTKKNAVIMGRKTWDSIPLQYRPLSGRLNVVLSRSTTCSVASSENVVTCGSIPSALELLASSPYSLEIDKVFVIGGGQILREAMNGTGCEAIHMTEIDANIDCDTFIPHVDLSVFRPWCSSLPLTENDIRYHFVSYVRVIWNMKGNSIAVTEEPSFLSGRKTLR
;
A
#
# COMPACT_ATOMS: atom_id res chain seq x y z
N MET A 1 24.68 23.95 -31.97
CA MET A 1 23.29 23.42 -32.06
C MET A 1 23.33 21.94 -31.71
N PHE A 2 22.90 21.58 -30.51
CA PHE A 2 22.82 20.18 -30.12
C PHE A 2 21.59 19.53 -30.77
N SER A 3 21.83 18.43 -31.47
CA SER A 3 20.84 17.61 -32.16
C SER A 3 20.07 16.77 -31.13
N SER A 4 18.78 17.05 -30.98
CA SER A 4 17.85 16.27 -30.18
C SER A 4 17.52 14.97 -30.92
N ARG A 5 17.98 13.83 -30.41
CA ARG A 5 17.53 12.52 -30.87
C ARG A 5 16.08 12.31 -30.45
N ILE A 6 15.21 12.21 -31.45
CA ILE A 6 13.84 11.73 -31.35
C ILE A 6 13.89 10.27 -30.88
N ILE A 7 13.40 9.98 -29.68
CA ILE A 7 13.18 8.60 -29.24
C ILE A 7 11.82 8.18 -29.81
N ASN A 8 11.86 7.23 -30.74
CA ASN A 8 10.69 6.63 -31.37
C ASN A 8 9.74 6.01 -30.34
N LYS A 9 8.44 6.31 -30.48
CA LYS A 9 7.33 5.63 -29.80
C LYS A 9 7.25 4.18 -30.30
N HIS A 10 7.86 3.24 -29.58
CA HIS A 10 7.47 1.84 -29.68
C HIS A 10 6.26 1.60 -28.77
N ASN A 11 5.27 0.84 -29.25
CA ASN A 11 4.08 0.43 -28.51
C ASN A 11 4.47 -0.44 -27.31
N PHE A 12 4.65 0.19 -26.14
CA PHE A 12 4.82 -0.51 -24.88
C PHE A 12 3.46 -0.62 -24.18
N ASN A 13 2.99 -1.85 -23.97
CA ASN A 13 1.82 -2.11 -23.11
C ASN A 13 2.26 -2.00 -21.65
N ALA A 14 1.67 -1.07 -20.91
CA ALA A 14 1.86 -0.94 -19.48
C ALA A 14 0.98 -1.96 -18.73
N VAL A 15 1.54 -2.66 -17.76
CA VAL A 15 0.84 -3.65 -16.94
C VAL A 15 0.81 -3.17 -15.51
N ILE A 16 -0.32 -3.38 -14.83
CA ILE A 16 -0.44 -3.07 -13.41
C ILE A 16 -0.16 -4.35 -12.62
N SER A 17 0.77 -4.26 -11.68
CA SER A 17 1.02 -5.34 -10.73
C SER A 17 0.01 -5.25 -9.61
N THR A 18 -1.04 -6.05 -9.66
CA THR A 18 -1.87 -6.29 -8.47
C THR A 18 -2.03 -7.76 -8.22
N SER A 19 -1.68 -8.21 -7.02
CA SER A 19 -2.41 -9.31 -6.39
C SER A 19 -3.90 -8.94 -6.40
N SER A 20 -4.75 -9.90 -6.80
CA SER A 20 -6.16 -9.77 -7.24
C SER A 20 -7.15 -9.12 -6.26
N HIS A 21 -6.69 -8.48 -5.18
CA HIS A 21 -7.47 -8.24 -3.97
C HIS A 21 -7.46 -6.78 -3.46
N VAL A 22 -7.27 -5.80 -4.35
CA VAL A 22 -7.46 -4.37 -4.00
C VAL A 22 -8.96 -3.97 -4.00
N PHE A 23 -9.87 -4.88 -4.38
CA PHE A 23 -11.27 -4.60 -4.71
C PHE A 23 -12.26 -4.37 -3.53
N GLY A 24 -11.79 -4.06 -2.31
CA GLY A 24 -12.64 -4.08 -1.11
C GLY A 24 -13.10 -2.74 -0.51
N CYS A 25 -12.66 -1.58 -1.00
CA CYS A 25 -12.92 -0.31 -0.31
C CYS A 25 -14.13 0.46 -0.89
N PRO A 26 -15.22 0.69 -0.12
CA PRO A 26 -16.45 1.32 -0.63
C PRO A 26 -16.31 2.82 -0.94
N TYR A 27 -15.20 3.47 -0.58
CA TYR A 27 -14.98 4.90 -0.81
C TYR A 27 -14.25 5.23 -2.12
N LEU A 28 -13.79 4.22 -2.86
CA LEU A 28 -12.92 4.40 -4.01
C LEU A 28 -13.71 4.19 -5.30
N VAL A 29 -13.92 5.27 -6.07
CA VAL A 29 -14.40 5.17 -7.45
C VAL A 29 -13.19 5.07 -8.40
N PRO A 30 -13.29 4.34 -9.54
CA PRO A 30 -12.23 4.34 -10.53
C PRO A 30 -11.97 5.77 -11.00
N SER A 31 -10.77 6.29 -10.75
CA SER A 31 -10.46 7.71 -11.01
C SER A 31 -10.11 7.98 -12.47
N CYS A 32 -9.90 6.94 -13.28
CA CYS A 32 -9.34 7.09 -14.62
C CYS A 32 -10.34 6.66 -15.71
N ARG A 33 -10.72 7.60 -16.58
CA ARG A 33 -11.46 7.30 -17.84
C ARG A 33 -10.65 6.40 -18.79
N ASN A 34 -9.33 6.32 -18.62
CA ASN A 34 -8.39 5.53 -19.44
C ASN A 34 -7.91 4.22 -18.76
N CYS A 35 -8.52 3.76 -17.67
CA CYS A 35 -8.19 2.44 -17.09
C CYS A 35 -8.38 1.25 -18.06
N ARG A 36 -8.96 1.45 -19.26
CA ARG A 36 -9.14 0.42 -20.29
C ARG A 36 -7.85 -0.01 -21.00
N GLU A 37 -6.74 0.71 -20.86
CA GLU A 37 -5.46 0.37 -21.52
C GLU A 37 -4.50 -0.46 -20.67
N PHE A 38 -4.82 -0.70 -19.39
CA PHE A 38 -3.96 -1.48 -18.50
C PHE A 38 -4.52 -2.89 -18.30
N SER A 39 -3.76 -3.90 -18.72
CA SER A 39 -4.08 -5.29 -18.38
C SER A 39 -3.65 -5.59 -16.94
N ILE A 40 -4.54 -6.22 -16.17
CA ILE A 40 -4.21 -6.84 -14.88
C ILE A 40 -3.51 -8.16 -15.20
N MET A 41 -2.30 -8.38 -14.71
CA MET A 41 -1.71 -9.72 -14.72
C MET A 41 -2.08 -10.44 -13.42
N GLU A 42 -2.76 -11.58 -13.54
CA GLU A 42 -2.76 -12.56 -12.47
C GLU A 42 -1.39 -13.24 -12.43
N GLY A 43 -0.70 -13.10 -11.29
CA GLY A 43 0.38 -13.99 -10.85
C GLY A 43 1.39 -14.44 -11.91
N GLY A 44 2.07 -13.50 -12.58
CA GLY A 44 3.23 -13.81 -13.40
C GLY A 44 4.52 -13.59 -12.62
N ASN A 45 5.34 -14.65 -12.49
CA ASN A 45 6.66 -14.72 -11.83
C ASN A 45 7.44 -13.40 -11.86
N ILE A 46 7.27 -12.58 -10.81
CA ILE A 46 8.28 -11.59 -10.42
C ILE A 46 9.43 -12.40 -9.83
N HIS A 47 10.66 -12.11 -10.26
CA HIS A 47 11.89 -12.83 -9.89
C HIS A 47 11.91 -13.30 -8.42
N PRO A 48 12.49 -14.48 -8.14
CA PRO A 48 12.54 -15.07 -6.81
C PRO A 48 13.60 -14.35 -5.95
N ASP A 49 13.32 -13.11 -5.56
CA ASP A 49 13.86 -12.61 -4.31
C ASP A 49 12.81 -12.91 -3.25
N SER A 50 13.15 -13.73 -2.26
CA SER A 50 12.22 -14.39 -1.34
C SER A 50 11.55 -13.44 -0.34
N GLN A 51 11.47 -12.14 -0.63
CA GLN A 51 10.93 -11.12 0.26
C GLN A 51 9.48 -10.78 -0.10
N LYS A 52 8.64 -10.76 0.95
CA LYS A 52 7.25 -10.32 0.86
C LYS A 52 7.21 -8.86 0.39
N THR A 53 6.33 -8.54 -0.54
CA THR A 53 6.07 -7.15 -0.94
C THR A 53 5.20 -6.42 0.09
N TYR A 54 5.11 -5.10 -0.02
CA TYR A 54 4.34 -4.27 0.90
C TYR A 54 3.59 -3.14 0.20
N GLN A 55 2.65 -2.56 0.93
CA GLN A 55 1.89 -1.37 0.54
C GLN A 55 2.13 -0.27 1.57
N VAL A 56 1.91 0.99 1.20
CA VAL A 56 2.01 2.12 2.11
C VAL A 56 0.62 2.67 2.40
N VAL A 57 0.36 3.06 3.65
CA VAL A 57 -0.84 3.84 4.02
C VAL A 57 -0.40 5.09 4.74
N VAL A 58 -0.79 6.27 4.24
CA VAL A 58 -0.34 7.56 4.77
C VAL A 58 -1.34 8.67 4.52
N ALA A 59 -1.41 9.65 5.42
CA ALA A 59 -2.08 10.92 5.18
C ALA A 59 -1.03 12.03 5.08
N ALA A 60 -1.13 12.89 4.08
CA ALA A 60 -0.13 13.92 3.81
C ALA A 60 -0.76 15.22 3.28
N THR A 61 -0.20 16.36 3.66
CA THR A 61 -0.53 17.67 3.07
C THR A 61 0.00 17.78 1.64
N ARG A 62 -0.39 18.85 0.91
CA ARG A 62 0.14 19.18 -0.42
C ARG A 62 1.67 19.19 -0.50
N ASP A 63 2.33 19.65 0.58
CA ASP A 63 3.79 19.73 0.68
C ASP A 63 4.41 18.46 1.29
N MET A 64 3.66 17.35 1.30
CA MET A 64 4.08 16.05 1.85
C MET A 64 4.40 16.07 3.36
N GLY A 65 3.77 16.97 4.10
CA GLY A 65 3.82 17.03 5.56
C GLY A 65 2.90 15.98 6.19
N ILE A 66 3.43 15.20 7.15
CA ILE A 66 2.72 14.08 7.79
C ILE A 66 2.57 14.21 9.31
N GLY A 67 3.24 15.17 9.93
CA GLY A 67 3.39 15.20 11.37
C GLY A 67 3.94 16.53 11.89
N LYS A 68 3.56 16.85 13.13
CA LYS A 68 4.11 17.95 13.93
C LYS A 68 4.29 17.47 15.37
N ASN A 69 5.47 17.70 15.95
CA ASN A 69 5.80 17.35 17.33
C ASN A 69 5.47 15.89 17.68
N GLY A 70 5.68 14.97 16.73
CA GLY A 70 5.40 13.54 16.91
C GLY A 70 3.93 13.14 16.92
N LYS A 71 3.02 14.02 16.46
CA LYS A 71 1.58 13.77 16.37
C LYS A 71 1.04 14.15 14.98
N LEU A 72 -0.14 13.64 14.64
CA LEU A 72 -0.90 14.13 13.49
C LEU A 72 -1.38 15.57 13.80
N PRO A 73 -1.12 16.56 12.92
CA PRO A 73 -1.53 17.94 13.16
C PRO A 73 -2.99 18.22 12.79
N TRP A 74 -3.73 17.18 12.39
CA TRP A 74 -5.16 17.21 12.09
C TRP A 74 -5.92 16.14 12.89
N LYS A 75 -7.25 16.27 12.90
CA LYS A 75 -8.18 15.27 13.42
C LYS A 75 -9.19 14.93 12.35
N LEU A 76 -8.98 13.80 11.68
CA LEU A 76 -9.84 13.33 10.60
C LEU A 76 -10.37 11.92 10.92
N PRO A 77 -11.48 11.77 11.69
CA PRO A 77 -12.08 10.48 11.97
C PRO A 77 -12.30 9.58 10.75
N SER A 78 -12.67 10.16 9.61
CA SER A 78 -12.91 9.39 8.38
C SER A 78 -11.60 8.86 7.76
N ASP A 79 -10.48 9.57 7.90
CA ASP A 79 -9.14 9.07 7.53
C ASP A 79 -8.72 7.90 8.43
N LEU A 80 -8.94 8.00 9.74
CA LEU A 80 -8.67 6.90 10.67
C LEU A 80 -9.53 5.65 10.38
N LYS A 81 -10.78 5.86 9.93
CA LYS A 81 -11.67 4.78 9.49
C LYS A 81 -11.13 4.12 8.23
N PHE A 82 -10.75 4.91 7.22
CA PHE A 82 -10.12 4.42 5.99
C PHE A 82 -8.84 3.63 6.28
N PHE A 83 -7.94 4.18 7.11
CA PHE A 83 -6.73 3.51 7.57
C PHE A 83 -7.03 2.16 8.22
N LYS A 84 -8.02 2.11 9.14
CA LYS A 84 -8.42 0.87 9.79
C LYS A 84 -8.92 -0.14 8.78
N GLU A 85 -9.89 0.23 7.95
CA GLU A 85 -10.50 -0.65 6.96
C GLU A 85 -9.44 -1.25 6.03
N ILE A 86 -8.59 -0.41 5.43
CA ILE A 86 -7.59 -0.87 4.46
C ILE A 86 -6.56 -1.80 5.09
N THR A 87 -6.12 -1.49 6.32
CA THR A 87 -5.11 -2.30 7.00
C THR A 87 -5.69 -3.54 7.67
N THR A 88 -7.02 -3.67 7.82
CA THR A 88 -7.67 -4.87 8.38
C THR A 88 -8.30 -5.77 7.33
N SER A 89 -8.60 -5.27 6.13
CA SER A 89 -9.25 -6.06 5.08
C SER A 89 -8.30 -7.13 4.54
N THR A 90 -8.70 -8.39 4.66
CA THR A 90 -7.98 -9.53 4.09
C THR A 90 -8.76 -10.17 2.95
N SER A 91 -8.03 -10.82 2.06
CA SER A 91 -8.53 -11.68 0.98
C SER A 91 -9.06 -13.00 1.52
N ASP A 92 -8.42 -13.47 2.60
CA ASP A 92 -8.71 -14.72 3.30
C ASP A 92 -9.16 -14.37 4.73
N PRO A 93 -10.38 -14.73 5.12
CA PRO A 93 -10.91 -14.41 6.46
C PRO A 93 -10.19 -15.14 7.59
N THR A 94 -9.37 -16.16 7.30
CA THR A 94 -8.55 -16.87 8.29
C THR A 94 -7.22 -16.18 8.57
N LYS A 95 -6.83 -15.22 7.72
CA LYS A 95 -5.58 -14.47 7.82
C LYS A 95 -5.79 -13.10 8.46
N LYS A 96 -4.68 -12.48 8.86
CA LYS A 96 -4.62 -11.07 9.26
C LYS A 96 -3.59 -10.33 8.41
N ASN A 97 -3.59 -9.01 8.46
CA ASN A 97 -2.53 -8.21 7.85
C ASN A 97 -1.44 -7.84 8.87
N ALA A 98 -0.27 -7.46 8.38
CA ALA A 98 0.80 -6.88 9.18
C ALA A 98 0.93 -5.38 8.93
N VAL A 99 1.22 -4.62 9.99
CA VAL A 99 1.54 -3.18 9.95
C VAL A 99 2.95 -2.94 10.46
N ILE A 100 3.82 -2.40 9.63
CA ILE A 100 5.19 -2.04 9.93
C ILE A 100 5.26 -0.55 10.26
N MET A 101 5.84 -0.22 11.42
CA MET A 101 6.00 1.16 11.85
C MET A 101 7.30 1.40 12.61
N GLY A 102 7.83 2.62 12.56
CA GLY A 102 8.97 3.02 13.39
C GLY A 102 8.58 3.25 14.85
N ARG A 103 9.55 3.10 15.77
CA ARG A 103 9.36 3.30 17.22
C ARG A 103 8.64 4.61 17.59
N LYS A 104 9.00 5.75 16.97
CA LYS A 104 8.34 7.04 17.27
C LYS A 104 6.85 7.04 16.89
N THR A 105 6.49 6.38 15.78
CA THR A 105 5.08 6.20 15.38
C THR A 105 4.36 5.30 16.35
N TRP A 106 4.97 4.16 16.72
CA TRP A 106 4.44 3.30 17.77
C TRP A 106 4.12 4.10 19.03
N ASP A 107 5.08 4.90 19.52
CA ASP A 107 4.93 5.73 20.73
C ASP A 107 3.87 6.82 20.62
N SER A 108 3.59 7.32 19.42
CA SER A 108 2.54 8.32 19.17
C SER A 108 1.12 7.76 19.24
N ILE A 109 0.95 6.44 19.05
CA ILE A 109 -0.36 5.79 19.08
C ILE A 109 -0.86 5.78 20.53
N PRO A 110 -2.06 6.32 20.83
CA PRO A 110 -2.62 6.31 22.18
C PRO A 110 -2.71 4.89 22.75
N LEU A 111 -2.45 4.73 24.04
CA LEU A 111 -2.33 3.41 24.69
C LEU A 111 -3.57 2.53 24.50
N GLN A 112 -4.77 3.10 24.48
CA GLN A 112 -6.02 2.37 24.26
C GLN A 112 -6.18 1.79 22.84
N TYR A 113 -5.38 2.26 21.88
CA TYR A 113 -5.37 1.77 20.50
C TYR A 113 -4.11 0.97 20.17
N ARG A 114 -3.24 0.74 21.16
CA ARG A 114 -1.98 -0.01 21.02
C ARG A 114 -2.11 -1.38 21.73
N PRO A 115 -1.83 -2.50 21.06
CA PRO A 115 -1.54 -2.64 19.63
C PRO A 115 -2.75 -2.35 18.74
N LEU A 116 -2.51 -2.07 17.46
CA LEU A 116 -3.58 -1.91 16.48
C LEU A 116 -4.30 -3.25 16.30
N SER A 117 -5.53 -3.36 16.80
CA SER A 117 -6.30 -4.61 16.82
C SER A 117 -6.56 -5.18 15.42
N GLY A 118 -6.66 -6.52 15.34
CA GLY A 118 -6.90 -7.27 14.10
C GLY A 118 -5.68 -7.34 13.15
N ARG A 119 -4.50 -6.90 13.60
CA ARG A 119 -3.28 -6.82 12.79
C ARG A 119 -2.07 -7.29 13.59
N LEU A 120 -1.09 -7.87 12.90
CA LEU A 120 0.26 -8.06 13.46
C LEU A 120 0.99 -6.70 13.43
N ASN A 121 1.44 -6.22 14.58
CA ASN A 121 2.16 -4.96 14.70
C ASN A 121 3.66 -5.22 14.71
N VAL A 122 4.37 -4.73 13.69
CA VAL A 122 5.82 -4.85 13.54
C VAL A 122 6.46 -3.51 13.85
N VAL A 123 7.20 -3.41 14.96
CA VAL A 123 7.83 -2.18 15.41
C VAL A 123 9.32 -2.19 15.07
N LEU A 124 9.72 -1.26 14.21
CA LEU A 124 11.11 -1.06 13.84
C LEU A 124 11.84 -0.26 14.91
N SER A 125 12.84 -0.89 15.53
CA SER A 125 13.67 -0.31 16.58
C SER A 125 15.13 -0.74 16.41
N ARG A 126 16.05 0.22 16.58
CA ARG A 126 17.49 -0.06 16.62
C ARG A 126 17.98 -0.46 18.02
N SER A 127 17.15 -0.28 19.05
CA SER A 127 17.51 -0.60 20.43
C SER A 127 17.10 -2.04 20.75
N THR A 128 18.07 -2.87 21.12
CA THR A 128 17.83 -4.27 21.56
C THR A 128 17.13 -4.34 22.92
N THR A 129 17.14 -3.25 23.68
CA THR A 129 16.50 -3.11 25.01
C THR A 129 15.05 -2.64 24.95
N CYS A 130 14.42 -2.64 23.77
CA CYS A 130 13.09 -2.10 23.61
C CYS A 130 12.07 -2.98 24.34
N SER A 131 11.57 -2.50 25.48
CA SER A 131 10.43 -3.07 26.20
C SER A 131 9.12 -2.76 25.46
N VAL A 132 9.07 -3.04 24.15
CA VAL A 132 7.80 -3.23 23.46
C VAL A 132 7.29 -4.52 24.06
N ALA A 133 6.41 -4.39 25.06
CA ALA A 133 5.89 -5.53 25.81
C ALA A 133 5.53 -6.66 24.84
N SER A 134 5.93 -7.88 25.21
CA SER A 134 5.67 -9.14 24.49
C SER A 134 4.18 -9.47 24.48
N SER A 135 3.35 -8.52 24.05
CA SER A 135 1.93 -8.71 23.86
C SER A 135 1.71 -9.54 22.61
N GLU A 136 0.70 -10.39 22.66
CA GLU A 136 0.21 -11.14 21.52
C GLU A 136 0.00 -10.18 20.32
N ASN A 137 0.54 -10.53 19.16
CA ASN A 137 0.51 -9.73 17.91
C ASN A 137 1.42 -8.50 17.86
N VAL A 138 2.50 -8.43 18.65
CA VAL A 138 3.55 -7.42 18.48
C VAL A 138 4.92 -8.09 18.32
N VAL A 139 5.65 -7.69 17.29
CA VAL A 139 7.03 -8.14 17.03
C VAL A 139 7.94 -6.94 16.78
N THR A 140 9.24 -7.12 17.03
CA THR A 140 10.25 -6.06 16.81
C THR A 140 11.26 -6.51 15.77
N CYS A 141 11.64 -5.58 14.88
CA CYS A 141 12.63 -5.81 13.83
C CYS A 141 13.60 -4.61 13.74
N GLY A 142 14.78 -4.81 13.15
CA GLY A 142 15.79 -3.76 13.03
C GLY A 142 15.58 -2.83 11.82
N SER A 143 14.91 -3.32 10.79
CA SER A 143 14.76 -2.66 9.48
C SER A 143 13.55 -3.19 8.70
N ILE A 144 13.14 -2.49 7.64
CA ILE A 144 12.11 -2.97 6.71
C ILE A 144 12.50 -4.33 6.10
N PRO A 145 13.71 -4.54 5.55
CA PRO A 145 14.11 -5.85 5.03
C PRO A 145 13.98 -7.00 6.04
N SER A 146 14.46 -6.80 7.28
CA SER A 146 14.34 -7.82 8.33
C SER A 146 12.89 -8.14 8.71
N ALA A 147 12.01 -7.14 8.65
CA ALA A 147 10.58 -7.35 8.87
C ALA A 147 9.95 -8.15 7.72
N LEU A 148 10.30 -7.86 6.46
CA LEU A 148 9.78 -8.58 5.30
C LEU A 148 10.26 -10.04 5.28
N GLU A 149 11.51 -10.29 5.67
CA GLU A 149 12.08 -11.65 5.82
C GLU A 149 11.35 -12.45 6.92
N LEU A 150 11.12 -11.83 8.08
CA LEU A 150 10.32 -12.43 9.15
C LEU A 150 8.91 -12.78 8.66
N LEU A 151 8.25 -11.86 7.97
CA LEU A 151 6.88 -12.05 7.46
C LEU A 151 6.79 -13.04 6.29
N ALA A 152 7.90 -13.30 5.60
CA ALA A 152 8.02 -14.33 4.57
C ALA A 152 8.29 -15.73 5.15
N SER A 153 8.59 -15.82 6.45
CA SER A 153 8.91 -17.08 7.14
C SER A 153 7.72 -17.63 7.93
N SER A 154 7.71 -18.94 8.18
CA SER A 154 6.71 -19.59 9.04
C SER A 154 6.82 -19.10 10.49
N PRO A 155 5.71 -18.89 11.23
CA PRO A 155 4.32 -19.11 10.81
C PRO A 155 3.70 -17.94 10.02
N TYR A 156 4.36 -16.78 9.98
CA TYR A 156 3.79 -15.55 9.42
C TYR A 156 3.46 -15.64 7.93
N SER A 157 4.21 -16.39 7.14
CA SER A 157 3.91 -16.59 5.72
C SER A 157 2.56 -17.26 5.46
N LEU A 158 2.05 -18.03 6.43
CA LEU A 158 0.74 -18.67 6.37
C LEU A 158 -0.37 -17.78 6.95
N GLU A 159 -0.06 -16.99 7.98
CA GLU A 159 -1.04 -16.15 8.70
C GLU A 159 -1.24 -14.75 8.13
N ILE A 160 -0.24 -14.20 7.42
CA ILE A 160 -0.23 -12.81 6.98
C ILE A 160 -0.61 -12.70 5.50
N ASP A 161 -1.74 -12.06 5.24
CA ASP A 161 -2.20 -11.75 3.88
C ASP A 161 -1.37 -10.60 3.28
N LYS A 162 -1.56 -9.36 3.74
CA LYS A 162 -0.86 -8.17 3.24
C LYS A 162 0.04 -7.52 4.30
N VAL A 163 1.04 -6.78 3.83
CA VAL A 163 1.97 -6.00 4.66
C VAL A 163 1.81 -4.53 4.34
N PHE A 164 1.60 -3.71 5.37
CA PHE A 164 1.45 -2.26 5.25
C PHE A 164 2.54 -1.52 6.02
N VAL A 165 3.25 -0.61 5.37
CA VAL A 165 4.16 0.34 6.04
C VAL A 165 3.36 1.62 6.34
N ILE A 166 3.32 2.01 7.62
CA ILE A 166 2.39 3.05 8.09
C ILE A 166 3.07 4.29 8.70
N GLY A 167 4.40 4.38 8.67
CA GLY A 167 5.14 5.50 9.26
C GLY A 167 6.32 5.10 10.15
N GLY A 168 7.10 6.03 10.69
CA GLY A 168 6.99 7.49 10.53
C GLY A 168 7.84 8.00 9.36
N GLY A 169 8.13 9.31 9.34
CA GLY A 169 8.78 9.97 8.19
C GLY A 169 10.09 9.31 7.72
N GLN A 170 10.92 8.79 8.63
CA GLN A 170 12.14 8.06 8.25
C GLN A 170 11.82 6.74 7.52
N ILE A 171 10.85 5.97 8.04
CA ILE A 171 10.44 4.69 7.46
C ILE A 171 9.75 4.91 6.10
N LEU A 172 8.87 5.91 6.02
CA LEU A 172 8.17 6.25 4.78
C LEU A 172 9.10 6.79 3.69
N ARG A 173 10.20 7.47 4.06
CA ARG A 173 11.21 7.91 3.09
C ARG A 173 11.92 6.74 2.41
N GLU A 174 12.11 5.64 3.12
CA GLU A 174 12.66 4.39 2.58
C GLU A 174 11.59 3.60 1.81
N ALA A 175 10.33 3.61 2.27
CA ALA A 175 9.28 2.74 1.78
C ALA A 175 8.50 3.27 0.55
N MET A 176 8.11 4.55 0.53
CA MET A 176 7.14 5.11 -0.44
C MET A 176 7.44 4.78 -1.90
N ASN A 177 8.71 4.89 -2.31
CA ASN A 177 9.14 4.62 -3.68
C ASN A 177 10.06 3.39 -3.79
N GLY A 178 10.19 2.60 -2.71
CA GLY A 178 11.05 1.41 -2.67
C GLY A 178 10.55 0.30 -3.59
N THR A 179 11.46 -0.51 -4.14
CA THR A 179 11.16 -1.54 -5.15
C THR A 179 10.10 -2.55 -4.70
N GLY A 180 10.05 -2.88 -3.41
CA GLY A 180 9.04 -3.77 -2.83
C GLY A 180 7.67 -3.13 -2.54
N CYS A 181 7.50 -1.83 -2.79
CA CYS A 181 6.23 -1.11 -2.58
C CYS A 181 5.31 -1.27 -3.80
N GLU A 182 4.22 -2.02 -3.67
CA GLU A 182 3.27 -2.28 -4.77
C GLU A 182 2.18 -1.22 -4.90
N ALA A 183 1.76 -0.63 -3.78
CA ALA A 183 0.70 0.37 -3.75
C ALA A 183 0.91 1.40 -2.64
N ILE A 184 0.39 2.61 -2.87
CA ILE A 184 0.38 3.70 -1.89
C ILE A 184 -1.06 4.16 -1.74
N HIS A 185 -1.62 3.96 -0.56
CA HIS A 185 -2.93 4.47 -0.17
C HIS A 185 -2.72 5.79 0.57
N MET A 186 -3.04 6.89 -0.09
CA MET A 186 -2.81 8.23 0.40
C MET A 186 -4.12 8.95 0.69
N THR A 187 -4.21 9.56 1.86
CA THR A 187 -5.17 10.62 2.13
C THR A 187 -4.50 11.95 1.80
N GLU A 188 -4.89 12.57 0.69
CA GLU A 188 -4.36 13.86 0.25
C GLU A 188 -5.11 15.00 0.93
N ILE A 189 -4.44 15.68 1.86
CA ILE A 189 -4.99 16.76 2.66
C ILE A 189 -4.77 18.09 1.94
N ASP A 190 -5.88 18.71 1.57
CA ASP A 190 -5.96 20.00 0.91
C ASP A 190 -6.13 21.13 1.93
N ALA A 191 -5.13 21.30 2.80
CA ALA A 191 -5.08 22.37 3.79
C ALA A 191 -3.63 22.81 4.08
N ASN A 192 -3.47 24.09 4.43
CA ASN A 192 -2.18 24.63 4.86
C ASN A 192 -1.99 24.36 6.36
N ILE A 193 -1.23 23.32 6.69
CA ILE A 193 -1.01 22.84 8.06
C ILE A 193 0.49 22.78 8.32
N ASP A 194 0.95 23.44 9.38
CA ASP A 194 2.35 23.43 9.80
C ASP A 194 2.81 22.01 10.18
N CYS A 195 3.90 21.55 9.56
CA CYS A 195 4.48 20.23 9.74
C CYS A 195 5.99 20.34 9.97
N ASP A 196 6.55 19.40 10.74
CA ASP A 196 8.01 19.24 10.92
C ASP A 196 8.55 17.93 10.35
N THR A 197 7.64 17.02 9.99
CA THR A 197 7.96 15.69 9.48
C THR A 197 7.38 15.55 8.08
N PHE A 198 8.25 15.30 7.11
CA PHE A 198 7.91 15.24 5.69
C PHE A 198 8.36 13.94 5.04
N ILE A 199 7.68 13.55 3.96
CA ILE A 199 7.97 12.36 3.14
C ILE A 199 8.26 12.77 1.69
N PRO A 200 8.89 11.91 0.86
CA PRO A 200 9.02 12.20 -0.57
C PRO A 200 7.66 12.17 -1.27
N HIS A 201 7.55 12.88 -2.39
CA HIS A 201 6.43 12.75 -3.31
C HIS A 201 6.37 11.33 -3.90
N VAL A 202 5.16 10.89 -4.28
CA VAL A 202 4.94 9.67 -5.05
C VAL A 202 5.67 9.79 -6.40
N ASP A 203 6.51 8.81 -6.74
CA ASP A 203 7.19 8.77 -8.03
C ASP A 203 6.23 8.33 -9.14
N LEU A 204 5.69 9.31 -9.86
CA LEU A 204 4.73 9.10 -10.95
C LEU A 204 5.34 8.45 -12.21
N SER A 205 6.65 8.22 -12.25
CA SER A 205 7.29 7.43 -13.31
C SER A 205 7.06 5.93 -13.12
N VAL A 206 6.87 5.49 -11.87
CA VAL A 206 6.65 4.08 -11.51
C VAL A 206 5.30 3.83 -10.86
N PHE A 207 4.57 4.86 -10.43
CA PHE A 207 3.22 4.77 -9.88
C PHE A 207 2.18 5.50 -10.73
N ARG A 208 0.95 4.99 -10.75
CA ARG A 208 -0.21 5.65 -11.36
C ARG A 208 -1.41 5.65 -10.41
N PRO A 209 -2.23 6.71 -10.41
CA PRO A 209 -3.47 6.71 -9.66
C PRO A 209 -4.41 5.64 -10.23
N TRP A 210 -4.92 4.78 -9.35
CA TRP A 210 -5.83 3.69 -9.69
C TRP A 210 -7.28 4.07 -9.38
N CYS A 211 -7.52 4.50 -8.14
CA CYS A 211 -8.83 4.88 -7.67
C CYS A 211 -8.73 6.05 -6.69
N SER A 212 -9.81 6.82 -6.62
CA SER A 212 -9.90 8.02 -5.80
C SER A 212 -11.31 8.19 -5.28
N SER A 213 -11.46 8.81 -4.10
CA SER A 213 -12.77 9.21 -3.59
C SER A 213 -13.17 10.58 -4.16
N LEU A 214 -14.45 10.94 -4.03
CA LEU A 214 -14.82 12.34 -4.10
C LEU A 214 -14.16 13.12 -2.94
N PRO A 215 -13.89 14.43 -3.10
CA PRO A 215 -13.41 15.25 -1.99
C PRO A 215 -14.40 15.25 -0.82
N LEU A 216 -13.86 15.05 0.38
CA LEU A 216 -14.55 15.17 1.66
C LEU A 216 -14.12 16.48 2.33
N THR A 217 -14.91 16.92 3.30
CA THR A 217 -14.54 18.02 4.19
C THR A 217 -14.97 17.67 5.60
N GLU A 218 -14.03 17.68 6.53
CA GLU A 218 -14.24 17.35 7.94
C GLU A 218 -13.38 18.32 8.77
N ASN A 219 -13.99 18.99 9.76
CA ASN A 219 -13.30 19.99 10.59
C ASN A 219 -12.59 21.08 9.76
N ASP A 220 -13.25 21.62 8.74
CA ASP A 220 -12.74 22.64 7.80
C ASP A 220 -11.50 22.23 6.99
N ILE A 221 -11.17 20.94 6.99
CA ILE A 221 -10.09 20.38 6.21
C ILE A 221 -10.69 19.60 5.05
N ARG A 222 -10.38 20.03 3.83
CA ARG A 222 -10.71 19.29 2.61
C ARG A 222 -9.66 18.22 2.37
N TYR A 223 -10.07 17.02 1.99
CA TYR A 223 -9.16 15.93 1.63
C TYR A 223 -9.86 14.92 0.73
N HIS A 224 -9.11 14.00 0.16
CA HIS A 224 -9.67 12.84 -0.54
C HIS A 224 -8.74 11.63 -0.40
N PHE A 225 -9.28 10.44 -0.61
CA PHE A 225 -8.50 9.20 -0.63
C PHE A 225 -8.07 8.91 -2.05
N VAL A 226 -6.81 8.55 -2.26
CA VAL A 226 -6.29 8.10 -3.55
C VAL A 226 -5.42 6.86 -3.33
N SER A 227 -5.53 5.88 -4.21
CA SER A 227 -4.60 4.74 -4.24
C SER A 227 -3.79 4.78 -5.51
N TYR A 228 -2.47 4.78 -5.35
CA TYR A 228 -1.51 4.60 -6.43
C TYR A 228 -1.07 3.15 -6.51
N VAL A 229 -0.90 2.63 -7.72
CA VAL A 229 -0.38 1.27 -7.97
C VAL A 229 0.89 1.35 -8.80
N ARG A 230 1.85 0.48 -8.50
CA ARG A 230 3.10 0.38 -9.24
C ARG A 230 2.83 -0.16 -10.65
N VAL A 231 3.36 0.53 -11.65
CA VAL A 231 3.36 0.09 -13.06
C VAL A 231 4.57 -0.80 -13.29
N ILE A 232 4.35 -1.96 -13.91
CA ILE A 232 5.40 -2.81 -14.44
C ILE A 232 5.36 -2.70 -15.96
N TRP A 233 6.52 -2.36 -16.54
CA TRP A 233 6.68 -2.31 -17.98
C TRP A 233 7.08 -3.70 -18.49
N ASN A 234 6.22 -4.33 -19.29
CA ASN A 234 6.60 -5.57 -19.94
C ASN A 234 7.49 -5.25 -21.16
N MET A 235 8.73 -5.75 -21.15
CA MET A 235 9.66 -5.59 -22.27
C MET A 235 9.24 -6.35 -23.54
N LYS A 236 8.20 -7.19 -23.49
CA LYS A 236 7.85 -8.11 -24.59
C LYS A 236 6.96 -7.54 -25.70
N GLY A 237 6.47 -6.29 -25.64
CA GLY A 237 5.84 -5.61 -26.80
C GLY A 237 4.67 -6.32 -27.48
N ASN A 238 4.12 -7.41 -26.92
CA ASN A 238 3.05 -8.19 -27.52
C ASN A 238 1.78 -8.03 -26.68
N SER A 239 0.69 -7.70 -27.36
CA SER A 239 -0.67 -7.66 -26.82
C SER A 239 -1.06 -9.03 -26.29
N ILE A 240 -1.25 -9.13 -24.98
CA ILE A 240 -1.86 -10.30 -24.34
C ILE A 240 -3.23 -9.85 -23.84
N ALA A 241 -4.28 -10.25 -24.56
CA ALA A 241 -5.61 -10.36 -24.00
C ALA A 241 -5.63 -11.68 -23.23
N VAL A 242 -5.79 -11.62 -21.90
CA VAL A 242 -6.10 -12.82 -21.10
C VAL A 242 -7.55 -12.71 -20.69
N THR A 243 -8.41 -13.30 -21.50
CA THR A 243 -9.73 -13.77 -21.09
C THR A 243 -9.58 -15.24 -20.78
N GLU A 244 -9.68 -15.62 -19.51
CA GLU A 244 -10.10 -16.97 -19.17
C GLU A 244 -11.34 -16.86 -18.28
N GLU A 245 -12.49 -16.98 -18.93
CA GLU A 245 -13.72 -17.37 -18.25
C GLU A 245 -13.50 -18.74 -17.58
N PRO A 246 -13.90 -18.93 -16.32
CA PRO A 246 -13.92 -20.25 -15.73
C PRO A 246 -15.00 -21.09 -16.43
N SER A 247 -14.56 -22.07 -17.22
CA SER A 247 -15.42 -23.11 -17.78
C SER A 247 -16.00 -23.98 -16.66
N PHE A 248 -17.10 -23.55 -16.07
CA PHE A 248 -18.01 -24.40 -15.32
C PHE A 248 -19.43 -24.15 -15.83
N LEU A 249 -19.84 -24.93 -16.84
CA LEU A 249 -21.21 -25.42 -17.08
C LEU A 249 -21.26 -26.12 -18.45
N SER A 250 -20.86 -27.38 -18.51
CA SER A 250 -21.36 -28.33 -19.51
C SER A 250 -21.19 -29.75 -19.01
N GLY A 251 -22.18 -30.16 -18.22
CA GLY A 251 -22.30 -31.51 -17.68
C GLY A 251 -23.75 -31.88 -17.43
N ARG A 252 -24.68 -31.44 -18.30
CA ARG A 252 -26.02 -32.04 -18.35
C ARG A 252 -25.94 -33.28 -19.23
N LYS A 253 -25.95 -34.42 -18.54
CA LYS A 253 -26.28 -35.74 -19.08
C LYS A 253 -27.62 -35.66 -19.81
N THR A 254 -27.62 -36.02 -21.09
CA THR A 254 -28.82 -36.54 -21.76
C THR A 254 -28.60 -38.03 -21.89
N LEU A 255 -29.33 -38.82 -21.12
CA LEU A 255 -29.44 -40.27 -21.31
C LEU A 255 -30.85 -40.70 -20.89
N ARG A 256 -31.61 -41.09 -21.91
CA ARG A 256 -32.97 -41.65 -21.98
C ARG A 256 -34.12 -40.66 -21.91
#